data_AF-A0A229NUZ2-F1
#
_entry.id   AF-A0A229NUZ2-F1
#
_cell.length_a   1.000
_cell.length_b   1.000
_cell.length_c   1.000
_cell.angle_alpha   90.00
_cell.angle_beta   90.00
_cell.angle_gamma   90.00
#
_symmetry.space_group_name_H-M   'P 1'
#
loop_
_entity.id
_entity.type
_entity.pdbx_description
1 polymer ?
#
loop_
_entity_poly.entity_id
_entity_poly.type
_entity_poly.pdbx_seq_one_letter_code
_entity_poly.pdbx_strand_id
1 'polypeptide(L)'
;MNNYTVSYGGRLSGRRRALLWGCLLSWILLIFVLSSQSYQTQSIKPALQRQLNTETVKRLLPPMSFHFKGQLYMSSFNPYDVLGFLVNKSAHLLIYAVLAGIAWSLLRMYKVSNGLAAFIALSLTVLIACLDEYNQQFYLSSTASPENVLIDLIGGSLGVIVLSRVK
;
A
#
# COMPACT_ATOMS: atom_id res chain seq x y z
N MET A 1 39.43 4.66 42.98
CA MET A 1 38.85 3.38 42.50
C MET A 1 37.74 3.71 41.52
N ASN A 2 37.87 3.22 40.28
CA ASN A 2 36.99 3.51 39.15
C ASN A 2 35.63 2.84 39.29
N ASN A 3 34.55 3.59 39.07
CA ASN A 3 33.22 3.02 38.83
C ASN A 3 32.86 3.19 37.36
N TYR A 4 33.37 2.30 36.52
CA TYR A 4 32.86 2.12 35.16
C TYR A 4 31.58 1.28 35.24
N THR A 5 30.44 1.92 35.42
CA THR A 5 29.16 1.26 35.15
C THR A 5 28.97 1.26 33.64
N VAL A 6 29.41 0.17 32.99
CA VAL A 6 29.08 -0.12 31.59
C VAL A 6 27.57 -0.32 31.50
N SER A 7 26.87 0.71 31.03
CA SER A 7 25.45 0.64 30.70
C SER A 7 25.30 -0.30 29.50
N TYR A 8 24.76 -1.50 29.73
CA TYR A 8 24.40 -2.43 28.67
C TYR A 8 23.26 -1.83 27.84
N GLY A 9 23.63 -1.06 26.81
CA GLY A 9 22.73 -0.60 25.75
C GLY A 9 21.96 -1.80 25.19
N GLY A 10 20.64 -1.75 25.35
CA GLY A 10 19.75 -2.90 25.23
C GLY A 10 19.92 -3.73 23.96
N ARG A 11 19.97 -5.06 24.14
CA ARG A 11 19.70 -6.07 23.12
C ARG A 11 18.27 -5.89 22.59
N LEU A 12 18.06 -4.98 21.64
CA LEU A 12 16.98 -5.15 20.67
C LEU A 12 17.38 -6.34 19.79
N SER A 13 16.86 -7.50 20.18
CA SER A 13 17.35 -8.84 19.88
C SER A 13 17.32 -9.17 18.39
N GLY A 14 18.29 -9.96 17.89
CA GLY A 14 18.30 -10.44 16.51
C GLY A 14 16.97 -11.08 16.06
N ARG A 15 16.19 -11.61 17.02
CA ARG A 15 14.83 -12.11 16.80
C ARG A 15 13.88 -11.04 16.25
N ARG A 16 13.87 -9.82 16.80
CA ARG A 16 12.99 -8.73 16.32
C ARG A 16 13.34 -8.32 14.89
N ARG A 17 14.62 -8.28 14.55
CA ARG A 17 15.09 -8.02 13.18
C ARG A 17 14.66 -9.13 12.23
N ALA A 18 14.83 -10.39 12.62
CA ALA A 18 14.38 -11.54 11.83
C ALA A 18 12.85 -11.51 11.59
N LEU A 19 12.07 -11.16 12.61
CA LEU A 19 10.61 -11.01 12.48
C LEU A 19 10.24 -9.91 11.48
N LEU A 20 10.85 -8.72 11.56
CA LEU A 20 10.56 -7.64 10.61
C LEU A 20 10.98 -7.96 9.18
N TRP A 21 12.12 -8.62 8.99
CA TRP A 21 12.51 -9.13 7.68
C TRP A 21 11.52 -10.17 7.16
N GLY A 22 11.09 -11.10 8.01
CA GLY A 22 10.05 -12.07 7.68
C GLY A 22 8.73 -11.40 7.30
N CYS A 23 8.29 -10.40 8.08
CA CYS A 23 7.11 -9.60 7.77
C CYS A 23 7.26 -8.87 6.44
N LEU A 24 8.40 -8.21 6.19
CA LEU A 24 8.64 -7.48 4.94
C LEU A 24 8.57 -8.41 3.73
N LEU A 25 9.28 -9.54 3.77
CA LEU A 25 9.28 -10.52 2.68
C LEU A 25 7.90 -11.15 2.46
N SER A 26 7.21 -11.51 3.56
CA SER A 26 5.84 -12.02 3.49
C SER A 26 4.88 -10.99 2.91
N TRP A 27 5.06 -9.70 3.20
CA TRP A 27 4.20 -8.64 2.69
C TRP A 27 4.44 -8.37 1.20
N ILE A 28 5.70 -8.39 0.77
CA ILE A 28 6.05 -8.32 -0.66
C ILE A 28 5.44 -9.51 -1.41
N LEU A 29 5.57 -10.73 -0.86
CA LEU A 29 4.96 -11.92 -1.45
C LEU A 29 3.43 -11.79 -1.54
N LEU A 30 2.77 -11.28 -0.48
CA LEU A 30 1.34 -11.02 -0.49
C LEU A 30 0.94 -10.07 -1.62
N ILE A 31 1.67 -8.97 -1.82
CA ILE A 31 1.42 -8.03 -2.93
C ILE A 31 1.49 -8.76 -4.27
N PHE A 32 2.50 -9.58 -4.51
CA PHE A 32 2.62 -10.35 -5.76
C PHE A 32 1.53 -11.40 -5.97
N VAL A 33 1.09 -12.06 -4.90
CA VAL A 33 -0.02 -13.02 -4.95
C VAL A 33 -1.33 -12.31 -5.30
N LEU A 34 -1.57 -11.11 -4.73
CA LEU A 34 -2.73 -10.29 -5.05
C LEU A 34 -2.65 -9.70 -6.48
N SER A 35 -1.45 -9.32 -6.92
CA SER A 35 -1.14 -8.82 -8.26
C SER A 35 -1.45 -9.83 -9.38
N SER A 36 -1.19 -11.11 -9.09
CA SER A 36 -1.32 -12.18 -10.08
C SER A 36 -2.76 -12.66 -10.27
N GLN A 37 -3.74 -11.99 -9.66
CA GLN A 37 -5.15 -12.34 -9.79
C GLN A 37 -5.75 -11.75 -11.07
N SER A 38 -6.68 -12.47 -11.69
CA SER A 38 -7.40 -11.99 -12.87
C SER A 38 -8.30 -10.81 -12.54
N TYR A 39 -8.62 -9.97 -13.53
CA TYR A 39 -9.49 -8.79 -13.37
C TYR A 39 -10.82 -9.10 -12.68
N GLN A 40 -11.43 -10.25 -12.99
CA GLN A 40 -12.71 -10.68 -12.40
C GLN A 40 -12.61 -10.95 -10.88
N THR A 41 -11.43 -11.35 -10.42
CA THR A 41 -11.16 -11.69 -9.01
C THR A 41 -10.68 -10.46 -8.23
N GLN A 42 -9.90 -9.58 -8.87
CA GLN A 42 -9.44 -8.32 -8.28
C GLN A 42 -10.57 -7.28 -8.20
N SER A 43 -11.59 -7.37 -9.07
CA SER A 43 -12.74 -6.49 -9.02
C SER A 43 -13.65 -6.82 -7.84
N ILE A 44 -13.83 -5.86 -6.93
CA ILE A 44 -14.80 -6.00 -5.84
C ILE A 44 -16.26 -5.79 -6.30
N LYS A 45 -16.50 -5.36 -7.55
CA LYS A 45 -17.84 -5.11 -8.11
C LYS A 45 -18.85 -6.25 -7.86
N PRO A 46 -18.57 -7.52 -8.20
CA PRO A 46 -19.50 -8.62 -7.94
C PRO A 46 -19.81 -8.82 -6.46
N ALA A 47 -18.86 -8.56 -5.56
CA ALA A 47 -19.09 -8.61 -4.12
C ALA A 47 -19.98 -7.44 -3.65
N LEU A 48 -19.71 -6.22 -4.14
CA LEU A 48 -20.51 -5.03 -3.84
C LEU A 48 -21.96 -5.18 -4.32
N GLN A 49 -22.18 -5.72 -5.52
CA GLN A 49 -23.52 -5.95 -6.06
C GLN A 49 -24.30 -7.00 -5.26
N ARG A 50 -23.62 -8.00 -4.69
CA ARG A 50 -24.26 -9.02 -3.84
C ARG A 50 -24.58 -8.50 -2.43
N GLN A 51 -23.77 -7.61 -1.88
CA GLN A 51 -23.88 -7.16 -0.49
C GLN A 51 -24.59 -5.81 -0.32
N LEU A 52 -24.55 -4.92 -1.32
CA LEU A 52 -25.07 -3.56 -1.23
C LEU A 52 -26.16 -3.29 -2.26
N ASN A 53 -27.33 -2.94 -1.76
CA ASN A 53 -28.41 -2.41 -2.58
C ASN A 53 -27.99 -1.08 -3.22
N THR A 54 -28.43 -0.87 -4.46
CA THR A 54 -28.06 0.31 -5.26
C THR A 54 -28.42 1.62 -4.57
N GLU A 55 -29.53 1.62 -3.81
CA GLU A 55 -29.99 2.78 -3.03
C GLU A 55 -29.07 3.12 -1.85
N THR A 56 -28.40 2.12 -1.25
CA THR A 56 -27.38 2.37 -0.20
C THR A 56 -26.14 2.98 -0.80
N VAL A 57 -25.71 2.47 -1.97
CA VAL A 57 -24.53 3.00 -2.68
C VAL A 57 -24.78 4.45 -3.11
N LYS A 58 -25.97 4.78 -3.65
CA LYS A 58 -26.34 6.16 -4.01
C LYS A 58 -26.39 7.13 -2.82
N ARG A 59 -26.71 6.64 -1.61
CA ARG A 59 -26.68 7.46 -0.39
C ARG A 59 -25.27 7.72 0.11
N LEU A 60 -24.37 6.75 -0.06
CA LEU A 60 -22.97 6.85 0.36
C LEU A 60 -22.12 7.67 -0.62
N LEU A 61 -22.42 7.59 -1.91
CA LEU A 61 -21.68 8.30 -2.95
C LEU A 61 -22.39 9.60 -3.35
N PRO A 62 -21.75 10.77 -3.16
CA PRO A 62 -22.25 12.00 -3.75
C PRO A 62 -22.25 11.90 -5.29
N PRO A 63 -23.08 12.70 -5.98
CA PRO A 63 -22.99 12.83 -7.43
C PRO A 63 -21.60 13.34 -7.80
N MET A 64 -20.80 12.48 -8.43
CA MET A 64 -19.43 12.77 -8.81
C MET A 64 -19.13 12.16 -10.18
N SER A 65 -18.39 12.93 -10.97
CA SER A 65 -17.93 12.52 -12.30
C SER A 65 -16.46 12.87 -12.44
N PHE A 66 -15.64 11.91 -12.84
CA PHE A 66 -14.22 12.13 -13.09
C PHE A 66 -13.73 11.23 -14.22
N HIS A 67 -12.66 11.66 -14.88
CA HIS A 67 -11.98 10.88 -15.91
C HIS A 67 -10.74 10.24 -15.30
N PHE A 68 -10.56 8.94 -15.52
CA PHE A 68 -9.36 8.21 -15.10
C PHE A 68 -8.96 7.23 -16.20
N LYS A 69 -7.69 7.29 -16.66
CA LYS A 69 -7.19 6.50 -17.81
C LYS A 69 -8.10 6.54 -19.05
N GLY A 70 -8.67 7.72 -19.36
CA GLY A 70 -9.60 7.89 -20.49
C GLY A 70 -10.99 7.26 -20.31
N GLN A 71 -11.27 6.64 -19.16
CA GLN A 71 -12.60 6.17 -18.79
C GLN A 71 -13.33 7.20 -17.94
N LEU A 72 -14.61 7.43 -18.26
CA LEU A 72 -15.49 8.32 -17.52
C LEU A 72 -16.21 7.53 -16.42
N TYR A 73 -15.94 7.89 -15.17
CA TYR A 73 -16.58 7.35 -13.98
C TYR A 73 -17.67 8.32 -13.53
N MET A 74 -18.93 7.88 -13.52
CA MET A 74 -20.06 8.70 -13.07
C MET A 74 -20.91 7.93 -12.07
N SER A 75 -21.05 8.47 -10.86
CA SER A 75 -21.88 7.83 -9.82
C SER A 75 -23.37 7.84 -10.17
N SER A 76 -23.81 8.77 -11.04
CA SER A 76 -25.18 8.84 -11.55
C SER A 76 -25.53 7.70 -12.50
N PHE A 77 -24.58 7.21 -13.29
CA PHE A 77 -24.81 6.14 -14.28
C PHE A 77 -24.46 4.77 -13.71
N ASN A 78 -23.27 4.63 -13.12
CA ASN A 78 -22.83 3.36 -12.54
C ASN A 78 -22.10 3.60 -11.20
N PRO A 79 -22.86 3.64 -10.07
CA PRO A 79 -22.28 3.93 -8.76
C PRO A 79 -21.35 2.81 -8.25
N TYR A 80 -21.53 1.56 -8.71
CA TYR A 80 -20.67 0.43 -8.34
C TYR A 80 -19.27 0.55 -8.94
N ASP A 81 -19.14 1.18 -10.10
CA ASP A 81 -17.84 1.41 -10.75
C ASP A 81 -17.01 2.43 -9.98
N VAL A 82 -17.65 3.51 -9.53
CA VAL A 82 -17.01 4.53 -8.69
C VAL A 82 -16.62 3.93 -7.34
N LEU A 83 -17.54 3.19 -6.69
CA LEU A 83 -17.26 2.58 -5.40
C LEU A 83 -16.12 1.55 -5.50
N GLY A 84 -16.17 0.67 -6.49
CA GLY A 84 -15.12 -0.32 -6.72
C GLY A 84 -13.78 0.33 -7.01
N PHE A 85 -13.75 1.41 -7.79
CA PHE A 85 -12.55 2.21 -8.00
C PHE A 85 -11.98 2.76 -6.69
N LEU A 86 -12.80 3.42 -5.87
CA LEU A 86 -12.37 3.99 -4.59
C LEU A 86 -11.85 2.91 -3.63
N VAL A 87 -12.56 1.79 -3.51
CA VAL A 87 -12.14 0.67 -2.66
C VAL A 87 -10.81 0.11 -3.14
N ASN A 88 -10.65 -0.15 -4.44
CA ASN A 88 -9.41 -0.68 -4.99
C ASN A 88 -8.23 0.28 -4.79
N LYS A 89 -8.44 1.60 -5.00
CA LYS A 89 -7.41 2.61 -4.76
C LYS A 89 -7.06 2.73 -3.28
N SER A 90 -8.05 2.64 -2.38
CA SER A 90 -7.81 2.66 -0.94
C SER A 90 -7.04 1.43 -0.45
N ALA A 91 -7.35 0.24 -1.01
CA ALA A 91 -6.66 -0.99 -0.68
C ALA A 91 -5.17 -0.92 -1.09
N HIS A 92 -4.88 -0.44 -2.29
CA HIS A 92 -3.50 -0.21 -2.72
C HIS A 92 -2.79 0.82 -1.84
N LEU A 93 -3.42 1.98 -1.56
CA LEU A 93 -2.87 2.97 -0.63
C LEU A 93 -2.47 2.35 0.71
N LEU A 94 -3.33 1.50 1.30
CA LEU A 94 -3.06 0.83 2.57
C LEU A 94 -1.96 -0.22 2.46
N ILE A 95 -1.94 -1.04 1.40
CA ILE A 95 -0.96 -2.12 1.25
C ILE A 95 0.46 -1.58 1.13
N TYR A 96 0.62 -0.47 0.38
CA TYR A 96 1.89 0.21 0.20
C TYR A 96 2.27 1.08 1.40
N ALA A 97 1.29 1.64 2.13
CA ALA A 97 1.55 2.29 3.42
C ALA A 97 2.16 1.32 4.44
N VAL A 98 1.61 0.10 4.54
CA VAL A 98 2.14 -0.95 5.43
C VAL A 98 3.52 -1.40 4.97
N LEU A 99 3.74 -1.62 3.67
CA LEU A 99 5.05 -1.98 3.12
C LEU A 99 6.13 -0.94 3.51
N ALA A 100 5.86 0.33 3.23
CA ALA A 100 6.77 1.43 3.54
C ALA A 100 7.00 1.56 5.06
N GLY A 101 5.96 1.33 5.86
CA GLY A 101 6.04 1.37 7.31
C GLY A 101 6.91 0.26 7.91
N ILE A 102 6.79 -0.97 7.40
CA ILE A 102 7.65 -2.10 7.80
C ILE A 102 9.11 -1.81 7.41
N ALA A 103 9.33 -1.35 6.18
CA ALA A 103 10.67 -1.00 5.68
C ALA A 103 11.32 0.11 6.51
N TRP A 104 10.57 1.18 6.82
CA TRP A 104 11.04 2.26 7.67
C TRP A 104 11.38 1.78 9.09
N SER A 105 10.51 0.96 9.69
CA SER A 105 10.72 0.40 11.03
C SER A 105 11.98 -0.46 11.10
N LEU A 106 12.23 -1.24 10.04
CA LEU A 106 13.42 -2.06 9.91
C LEU A 106 14.69 -1.19 9.82
N LEU A 107 14.69 -0.16 8.97
CA LEU A 107 15.82 0.77 8.81
C LEU A 107 16.13 1.54 10.11
N ARG A 108 15.11 1.89 10.89
CA ARG A 108 15.27 2.50 12.22
C ARG A 108 15.99 1.57 13.20
N MET A 109 15.88 0.24 13.08
CA MET A 109 16.65 -0.70 13.92
C MET A 109 18.12 -0.73 13.58
N TYR A 110 18.48 -0.43 12.33
CA TYR A 110 19.86 -0.28 11.89
C TYR A 110 20.44 1.11 12.16
N LYS A 111 19.72 1.95 12.94
CA LYS A 111 20.11 3.32 13.30
C LYS A 111 20.31 4.25 12.09
N VAL A 112 19.64 3.96 10.97
CA VAL A 112 19.60 4.84 9.80
C VAL A 112 18.88 6.14 10.19
N SER A 113 19.35 7.29 9.72
CA SER A 113 18.72 8.59 9.98
C SER A 113 17.30 8.63 9.41
N ASN A 114 16.39 9.39 10.03
CA ASN A 114 14.98 9.40 9.64
C ASN A 114 14.78 9.78 8.16
N GLY A 115 15.52 10.76 7.65
CA GLY A 115 15.43 11.19 6.25
C GLY A 115 15.89 10.12 5.28
N LEU A 116 17.04 9.48 5.55
CA LEU A 116 17.56 8.41 4.70
C LEU A 116 16.68 7.15 4.80
N ALA A 117 16.15 6.83 5.97
CA ALA A 117 15.24 5.71 6.17
C ALA A 117 13.93 5.91 5.38
N ALA A 118 13.38 7.13 5.40
CA ALA A 118 12.20 7.50 4.61
C ALA A 118 12.50 7.39 3.11
N PHE A 119 13.63 7.94 2.65
CA PHE A 119 14.03 7.85 1.25
C PHE A 119 14.12 6.40 0.77
N ILE A 120 14.85 5.54 1.48
CA ILE A 120 15.01 4.12 1.12
C ILE A 120 13.65 3.39 1.13
N ALA A 121 12.80 3.62 2.15
CA ALA A 121 11.49 3.00 2.23
C ALA A 121 10.57 3.41 1.05
N LEU A 122 10.60 4.68 0.66
CA LEU A 122 9.81 5.17 -0.47
C LEU A 122 10.38 4.70 -1.81
N SER A 123 11.70 4.66 -1.98
CA SER A 123 12.31 4.06 -3.17
C SER A 123 11.95 2.58 -3.32
N LEU A 124 11.95 1.82 -2.23
CA LEU A 124 11.48 0.43 -2.22
C LEU A 124 10.00 0.35 -2.61
N THR A 125 9.17 1.24 -2.08
CA THR A 125 7.73 1.30 -2.40
C THR A 125 7.51 1.52 -3.90
N VAL A 126 8.20 2.49 -4.50
CA VAL A 126 8.13 2.77 -5.94
C VAL A 126 8.60 1.57 -6.75
N LEU A 127 9.70 0.93 -6.36
CA LEU A 127 10.22 -0.24 -7.06
C LEU A 127 9.21 -1.39 -7.07
N ILE A 128 8.60 -1.69 -5.91
CA ILE A 128 7.59 -2.74 -5.79
C ILE A 128 6.30 -2.36 -6.52
N ALA A 129 5.88 -1.09 -6.52
CA ALA A 129 4.72 -0.62 -7.28
C ALA A 129 4.93 -0.70 -8.80
N CYS A 130 6.11 -0.34 -9.30
CA CYS A 130 6.45 -0.52 -10.71
C CYS A 130 6.43 -2.00 -11.12
N LEU A 131 6.94 -2.89 -10.26
CA LEU A 131 6.96 -4.32 -10.53
C LEU A 131 5.56 -4.95 -10.43
N ASP A 132 4.71 -4.44 -9.54
CA ASP A 132 3.30 -4.81 -9.44
C ASP A 132 2.54 -4.43 -10.73
N GLU A 133 2.63 -3.17 -11.18
CA GLU A 133 2.02 -2.72 -12.43
C GLU A 133 2.52 -3.51 -13.65
N TYR A 134 3.82 -3.82 -13.67
CA TYR A 134 4.40 -4.66 -14.71
C TYR A 134 3.81 -6.08 -14.70
N ASN A 135 3.55 -6.66 -13.53
CA ASN A 135 2.91 -7.96 -13.45
C ASN A 135 1.43 -7.90 -13.82
N GLN A 136 0.71 -6.89 -13.33
CA GLN A 136 -0.71 -6.68 -13.60
C GLN A 136 -1.00 -6.50 -15.10
N GLN A 137 -0.07 -5.93 -15.87
CA GLN A 137 -0.27 -5.76 -17.31
C GLN A 137 -0.51 -7.09 -18.05
N PHE A 138 0.03 -8.20 -17.54
CA PHE A 138 -0.15 -9.54 -18.13
C PHE A 138 -1.52 -10.14 -17.80
N TYR A 139 -2.10 -9.79 -16.65
CA TYR A 139 -3.35 -10.38 -16.14
C TYR A 139 -4.59 -9.52 -16.37
N LEU A 140 -4.44 -8.20 -16.45
CA LEU A 140 -5.55 -7.25 -16.56
C LEU A 140 -5.80 -6.74 -17.97
N SER A 141 -4.98 -7.17 -18.95
CA SER A 141 -5.03 -6.66 -20.33
C SER A 141 -5.05 -5.12 -20.40
N SER A 142 -4.41 -4.48 -19.41
CA SER A 142 -4.33 -3.03 -19.25
C SER A 142 -2.88 -2.59 -19.38
N THR A 143 -2.65 -1.44 -20.00
CA THR A 143 -1.32 -0.84 -20.03
C THR A 143 -0.91 -0.40 -18.62
N ALA A 144 0.33 -0.73 -18.24
CA ALA A 144 0.98 -0.21 -17.04
C ALA A 144 0.91 1.32 -17.03
N SER A 145 0.56 1.92 -15.90
CA SER A 145 0.35 3.37 -15.82
C SER A 145 1.12 4.02 -14.66
N PRO A 146 1.84 5.12 -14.91
CA PRO A 146 2.54 5.86 -13.85
C PRO A 146 1.57 6.47 -12.84
N GLU A 147 0.29 6.69 -13.20
CA GLU A 147 -0.73 7.20 -12.27
C GLU A 147 -0.99 6.22 -11.11
N ASN A 148 -0.92 4.91 -11.38
CA ASN A 148 -1.11 3.90 -10.35
C ASN A 148 0.07 3.90 -9.36
N VAL A 149 1.30 3.93 -9.88
CA VAL A 149 2.53 4.02 -9.07
C VAL A 149 2.54 5.28 -8.19
N LEU A 150 2.04 6.40 -8.70
CA LEU A 150 1.95 7.64 -7.92
C LEU A 150 1.00 7.51 -6.71
N ILE A 151 -0.14 6.84 -6.89
CA ILE A 151 -1.07 6.56 -5.80
C ILE A 151 -0.40 5.67 -4.74
N ASP A 152 0.33 4.64 -5.16
CA ASP A 152 1.05 3.75 -4.26
C ASP A 152 2.15 4.47 -3.48
N LEU A 153 2.86 5.39 -4.13
CA LEU A 153 3.83 6.27 -3.49
C LEU A 153 3.18 7.18 -2.44
N ILE A 154 1.99 7.72 -2.72
CA ILE A 154 1.23 8.51 -1.73
C ILE A 154 0.90 7.63 -0.51
N GLY A 155 0.49 6.38 -0.74
CA GLY A 155 0.24 5.40 0.32
C GLY A 155 1.48 5.15 1.17
N GLY A 156 2.60 4.83 0.52
CA GLY A 156 3.89 4.65 1.19
C GLY A 156 4.32 5.87 2.01
N SER A 157 4.13 7.07 1.46
CA SER A 157 4.42 8.34 2.13
C SER A 157 3.60 8.51 3.40
N LEU A 158 2.29 8.22 3.35
CA LEU A 158 1.41 8.23 4.52
C LEU A 158 1.87 7.22 5.58
N GLY A 159 2.22 6.01 5.17
CA GLY A 159 2.72 4.97 6.08
C GLY A 159 3.99 5.40 6.83
N VAL A 160 4.96 5.97 6.12
CA VAL A 160 6.18 6.52 6.73
C VAL A 160 5.87 7.68 7.66
N ILE A 161 5.00 8.62 7.25
CA ILE A 161 4.61 9.75 8.08
C ILE A 161 3.98 9.26 9.39
N VAL A 162 2.99 8.37 9.31
CA VAL A 162 2.30 7.85 10.50
C VAL A 162 3.30 7.22 11.47
N LEU A 163 4.14 6.29 11.00
CA LEU A 163 5.10 5.63 11.89
C LEU A 163 6.23 6.54 12.37
N SER A 164 6.62 7.54 11.59
CA SER A 164 7.62 8.53 12.02
C SER A 164 7.15 9.38 13.19
N ARG A 165 5.83 9.52 13.38
CA ARG A 165 5.21 10.26 14.48
C ARG A 165 4.95 9.40 15.71
N VAL A 166 4.96 8.07 15.57
CA VAL A 166 4.84 7.14 16.70
C VAL A 166 6.21 7.06 17.39
N LYS A 167 6.27 7.53 18.64
CA LYS A 167 7.48 7.49 19.48
C LYS A 167 7.71 6.11 20.09
#